data_AF-A0A0N4YUD9-F1
#
_entry.id   AF-A0A0N4YUD9-F1
#
_cell.length_a   1.000
_cell.length_b   1.000
_cell.length_c   1.000
_cell.angle_alpha   90.00
_cell.angle_beta   90.00
_cell.angle_gamma   90.00
#
_symmetry.space_group_name_H-M   'P 1'
#
loop_
_entity.id
_entity.type
_entity.pdbx_description
1 polymer ?
#
loop_
_entity_poly.entity_id
_entity_poly.type
_entity_poly.pdbx_seq_one_letter_code
_entity_poly.pdbx_strand_id
1 'polypeptide(L)'
;MKRHRPLFSHMGNGSYVEVQQDSEHHFETTFVECTEGHHRPQCHGIDTVLYSSECVTLYEWRSAFVRLPGSDVDFIPAKIKVVSQRRTLFTYLLIYFPRHIQNLLDLT
;
A
#
# COMPACT_ATOMS: atom_id res chain seq x y z
N MET A 1 5.92 -2.56 -16.28
CA MET A 1 6.16 -3.04 -14.90
C MET A 1 7.67 -3.17 -14.70
N LYS A 2 8.23 -2.62 -13.62
CA LYS A 2 9.67 -2.65 -13.36
C LYS A 2 9.95 -3.74 -12.33
N ARG A 3 10.86 -4.67 -12.65
CA ARG A 3 11.37 -5.64 -11.67
C ARG A 3 12.29 -4.93 -10.70
N HIS A 4 12.15 -5.24 -9.43
CA HIS A 4 12.90 -4.63 -8.34
C HIS A 4 13.46 -5.71 -7.43
N ARG A 5 14.73 -5.54 -7.05
CA ARG A 5 15.45 -6.40 -6.12
C ARG A 5 15.77 -5.58 -4.87
N PRO A 6 14.85 -5.56 -3.88
CA PRO A 6 15.08 -4.78 -2.67
C PRO A 6 16.22 -5.40 -1.87
N LEU A 7 17.16 -4.56 -1.44
CA LEU A 7 18.21 -4.93 -0.49
C LEU A 7 17.70 -4.90 0.96
N PHE A 8 16.63 -4.15 1.21
CA PHE A 8 16.06 -3.96 2.54
C PHE A 8 14.54 -3.99 2.49
N SER A 9 13.92 -4.44 3.59
CA SER A 9 12.47 -4.46 3.74
C SER A 9 12.06 -4.50 5.22
N HIS A 10 10.75 -4.60 5.47
CA HIS A 10 10.19 -4.79 6.80
C HIS A 10 9.52 -6.16 6.91
N MET A 11 9.77 -6.83 8.03
CA MET A 11 9.08 -8.07 8.40
C MET A 11 7.64 -7.83 8.86
N GLY A 12 6.86 -8.91 9.00
CA GLY A 12 5.50 -8.90 9.58
C GLY A 12 5.39 -8.23 10.95
N ASN A 13 6.45 -8.32 11.75
CA ASN A 13 6.54 -7.69 13.08
C ASN A 13 7.00 -6.22 13.03
N GLY A 14 7.24 -5.65 11.84
CA GLY A 14 7.73 -4.28 11.64
C GLY A 14 9.26 -4.13 11.62
N SER A 15 10.01 -5.18 11.96
CA SER A 15 11.49 -5.12 12.02
C SER A 15 12.08 -4.80 10.66
N TYR A 16 13.03 -3.85 10.63
CA TYR A 16 13.80 -3.51 9.43
C TYR A 16 14.92 -4.53 9.22
N VAL A 17 14.97 -5.11 8.03
CA VAL A 17 15.87 -6.23 7.71
C VAL A 17 16.53 -6.07 6.35
N GLU A 18 17.71 -6.66 6.23
CA GLU A 18 18.38 -6.88 4.96
C GLU A 18 17.81 -8.14 4.29
N VAL A 19 17.65 -8.10 2.97
CA VAL A 19 17.14 -9.20 2.15
C VAL A 19 18.30 -9.84 1.38
N GLN A 20 18.39 -11.16 1.40
CA GLN A 20 19.45 -11.89 0.69
C GLN A 20 19.37 -11.65 -0.83
N GLN A 21 20.50 -11.27 -1.43
CA GLN A 21 20.65 -10.97 -2.86
C GLN A 21 21.98 -11.51 -3.38
N ASP A 22 22.24 -12.80 -3.18
CA ASP A 22 23.46 -13.48 -3.61
C ASP A 22 23.18 -14.61 -4.62
N SER A 23 24.18 -15.44 -4.89
CA SER A 23 24.08 -16.55 -5.83
C SER A 23 23.21 -17.72 -5.34
N GLU A 24 23.03 -17.87 -4.03
CA GLU A 24 22.24 -18.95 -3.43
C GLU A 24 20.76 -18.56 -3.41
N HIS A 25 20.46 -17.35 -2.93
CA HIS A 25 19.11 -16.83 -2.86
C HIS A 25 19.06 -15.36 -3.29
N HIS A 26 18.06 -15.04 -4.12
CA HIS A 26 17.75 -13.66 -4.49
C HIS A 26 16.24 -13.44 -4.48
N PHE A 27 15.83 -12.25 -4.07
CA PHE A 27 14.42 -11.86 -4.02
C PHE A 27 14.12 -10.81 -5.09
N GLU A 28 13.17 -11.11 -5.97
CA GLU A 28 12.71 -10.21 -7.02
C GLU A 28 11.18 -10.03 -6.95
N THR A 29 10.73 -8.79 -7.07
CA THR A 29 9.30 -8.46 -7.08
C THR A 29 9.00 -7.34 -8.09
N THR A 30 7.76 -7.26 -8.56
CA THR A 30 7.29 -6.15 -9.40
C THR A 30 6.90 -4.97 -8.53
N PHE A 31 7.55 -3.83 -8.73
CA PHE A 31 7.22 -2.61 -8.00
C PHE A 31 6.16 -1.81 -8.76
N VAL A 32 5.03 -1.54 -8.09
CA VAL A 32 3.96 -0.69 -8.59
C VAL A 32 3.78 0.49 -7.63
N GLU A 33 4.66 1.49 -7.74
CA GLU A 33 4.52 2.75 -6.99
C GLU A 33 3.34 3.56 -7.49
N CYS A 34 2.71 4.41 -6.68
CA CYS A 34 1.83 5.47 -7.19
C CYS A 34 2.67 6.59 -7.83
N THR A 35 2.19 7.18 -8.94
CA THR A 35 2.92 8.22 -9.70
C THR A 35 3.17 9.51 -8.91
N GLU A 36 2.41 9.75 -7.84
CA GLU A 36 2.49 10.97 -7.01
C GLU A 36 2.75 10.66 -5.53
N GLY A 37 3.55 9.63 -5.25
CA GLY A 37 4.05 9.34 -3.90
C GLY A 37 2.95 9.04 -2.87
N HIS A 38 3.18 9.46 -1.61
CA HIS A 38 2.34 9.18 -0.45
C HIS A 38 1.02 9.97 -0.40
N HIS A 39 0.73 10.83 -1.38
CA HIS A 39 -0.36 11.79 -1.31
C HIS A 39 -1.75 11.25 -1.65
N ARG A 40 -1.91 9.93 -1.79
CA ARG A 40 -3.21 9.26 -2.04
C ARG A 40 -4.08 10.05 -3.02
N PRO A 41 -3.60 10.31 -4.24
CA PRO A 41 -4.30 11.20 -5.16
C PRO A 41 -5.66 10.64 -5.52
N GLN A 42 -6.55 11.53 -5.95
CA GLN A 42 -7.86 11.15 -6.45
C GLN A 42 -7.69 10.29 -7.71
N CYS A 43 -8.46 9.20 -7.80
CA CYS A 43 -8.32 8.30 -8.94
C CYS A 43 -9.01 8.86 -10.18
N HIS A 44 -8.38 8.67 -11.34
CA HIS A 44 -8.91 9.16 -12.61
C HIS A 44 -10.24 8.48 -12.97
N GLY A 45 -11.20 9.28 -13.46
CA GLY A 45 -12.49 8.78 -13.96
C GLY A 45 -13.57 8.56 -12.90
N ILE A 46 -13.39 9.08 -11.69
CA ILE A 46 -14.39 8.98 -10.62
C ILE A 46 -15.26 10.23 -10.59
N ASP A 47 -16.58 10.05 -10.45
CA ASP A 47 -17.51 11.15 -10.20
C ASP A 47 -17.26 11.76 -8.82
N THR A 48 -16.59 12.91 -8.82
CA THR A 48 -16.17 13.62 -7.62
C THR A 48 -17.31 14.36 -6.92
N VAL A 49 -18.51 14.41 -7.52
CA VAL A 49 -19.70 15.02 -6.90
C VAL A 49 -20.34 14.06 -5.91
N LEU A 50 -20.33 12.77 -6.22
CA LEU A 50 -20.96 11.72 -5.43
C LEU A 50 -19.96 10.90 -4.59
N TYR A 51 -18.71 10.83 -5.01
CA TYR A 51 -17.69 9.97 -4.40
C TYR A 51 -16.39 10.71 -4.13
N SER A 52 -15.78 10.43 -2.98
CA SER A 52 -14.35 10.62 -2.80
C SER A 52 -13.63 9.33 -3.19
N SER A 53 -12.46 9.46 -3.82
CA SER A 53 -11.61 8.32 -4.15
C SER A 53 -10.16 8.57 -3.76
N GLU A 54 -9.49 7.50 -3.33
CA GLU A 54 -8.07 7.50 -3.01
C GLU A 54 -7.38 6.36 -3.75
N CYS A 55 -6.29 6.66 -4.44
CA CYS A 55 -5.42 5.66 -5.06
C CYS A 55 -4.38 5.20 -4.05
N VAL A 56 -4.52 3.96 -3.56
CA VAL A 56 -3.64 3.40 -2.51
C VAL A 56 -2.79 2.25 -3.03
N THR A 57 -1.58 2.16 -2.49
CA THR A 57 -0.67 1.03 -2.72
C THR A 57 -1.05 -0.11 -1.78
N LEU A 58 -1.32 -1.28 -2.36
CA LEU A 58 -1.52 -2.52 -1.61
C LEU A 58 -0.19 -3.21 -1.38
N TYR A 59 -0.05 -3.76 -0.19
CA TYR A 59 1.11 -4.56 0.19
C TYR A 59 0.71 -6.02 0.37
N GLU A 60 1.63 -6.91 0.09
CA GLU A 60 1.53 -8.34 0.33
C GLU A 60 2.76 -8.85 1.09
N TRP A 61 2.61 -10.01 1.72
CA TRP A 61 3.68 -10.67 2.47
C TRP A 61 4.29 -11.78 1.62
N ARG A 62 5.57 -11.64 1.27
CA ARG A 62 6.30 -12.66 0.48
C ARG A 62 7.40 -13.29 1.31
N SER A 63 7.67 -14.57 1.05
CA SER A 63 8.79 -15.27 1.68
C SER A 63 10.11 -14.78 1.08
N ALA A 64 11.06 -14.45 1.93
CA ALA A 64 12.43 -14.11 1.57
C ALA A 64 13.38 -14.53 2.70
N PHE A 65 14.66 -14.65 2.39
CA PHE A 65 15.70 -14.85 3.39
C PHE A 65 16.20 -13.49 3.87
N VAL A 66 16.22 -13.28 5.18
CA VAL A 66 16.50 -11.98 5.80
C VAL A 66 17.42 -12.09 7.01
N ARG A 67 18.09 -11.00 7.35
CA ARG A 67 18.83 -10.85 8.60
C ARG A 67 18.78 -9.42 9.11
N LEU A 68 19.29 -9.18 10.31
CA LEU A 68 19.45 -7.82 10.81
C LEU A 68 20.50 -7.09 9.97
N PRO A 69 20.27 -5.82 9.58
CA PRO A 69 21.23 -5.08 8.77
C PRO A 69 22.60 -5.02 9.42
N GLY A 70 23.65 -5.38 8.66
CA GLY A 70 25.03 -5.35 9.15
C GLY A 70 25.37 -6.44 10.19
N SER A 71 24.49 -7.42 10.38
CA SER A 71 24.83 -8.60 11.20
C SER A 71 25.57 -9.65 10.37
N ASP A 72 26.52 -10.34 11.02
CA ASP A 72 27.29 -11.44 10.42
C ASP A 72 26.61 -12.81 10.62
N VAL A 73 25.34 -12.82 11.03
CA VAL A 73 24.57 -14.06 11.19
C VAL A 73 23.97 -14.51 9.85
N ASP A 74 23.64 -15.80 9.78
CA ASP A 74 23.00 -16.40 8.61
C ASP A 74 21.62 -15.79 8.34
N PHE A 75 21.26 -15.75 7.06
CA PHE A 75 19.92 -15.33 6.65
C PHE A 75 18.89 -16.40 7.06
N ILE A 76 17.76 -15.94 7.60
CA ILE A 76 16.65 -16.80 8.02
C ILE A 76 15.42 -16.59 7.13
N PRO A 77 14.59 -17.62 6.91
CA PRO A 77 13.36 -17.46 6.14
C PRO A 77 12.34 -16.63 6.94
N ALA A 78 11.83 -15.57 6.31
CA ALA A 78 10.81 -14.71 6.90
C ALA A 78 9.82 -14.19 5.84
N LYS A 79 8.73 -13.58 6.32
CA LYS A 79 7.81 -12.83 5.48
C LYS A 79 8.17 -11.35 5.48
N ILE A 80 8.40 -10.79 4.29
CA ILE A 80 8.68 -9.37 4.07
C ILE A 80 7.53 -8.65 3.37
N LYS A 81 7.37 -7.37 3.69
CA LYS A 81 6.38 -6.48 3.11
C LYS A 81 6.82 -6.04 1.72
N VAL A 82 6.02 -6.37 0.71
CA VAL A 82 6.28 -5.92 -0.66
C VAL A 82 5.04 -5.28 -1.25
N VAL A 83 5.25 -4.37 -2.20
CA VAL A 83 4.16 -3.75 -2.94
C VAL A 83 3.59 -4.78 -3.92
N SER A 84 2.27 -4.99 -3.88
CA SER A 84 1.56 -5.96 -4.74
C SER A 84 0.90 -5.25 -5.92
N GLN A 85 0.00 -4.31 -5.64
CA GLN A 85 -0.88 -3.68 -6.65
C GLN A 85 -1.32 -2.28 -6.23
N ARG A 86 -1.95 -1.54 -7.15
CA ARG A 86 -2.71 -0.33 -6.83
C ARG A 86 -4.19 -0.67 -6.70
N ARG A 87 -4.87 -0.08 -5.72
CA ARG A 87 -6.33 -0.20 -5.55
C ARG A 87 -6.94 1.19 -5.40
N THR A 88 -8.09 1.37 -6.02
CA THR A 88 -8.95 2.53 -5.76
C THR A 88 -9.84 2.22 -4.56
N LEU A 89 -9.76 3.07 -3.53
CA LEU A 89 -10.74 3.10 -2.44
C LEU A 89 -11.79 4.15 -2.77
N PHE A 90 -13.06 3.81 -2.54
CA PHE A 90 -14.21 4.69 -2.74
C PHE A 90 -14.92 4.91 -1.43
N THR A 91 -15.35 6.14 -1.18
CA THR A 91 -16.27 6.46 -0.09
C THR A 91 -17.37 7.36 -0.63
N TYR A 92 -18.62 7.03 -0.31
CA TYR A 92 -19.76 7.89 -0.64
C TYR A 92 -19.62 9.21 0.11
N LEU A 93 -19.73 10.33 -0.62
CA LEU A 93 -19.87 11.63 0.01
C LEU A 93 -21.29 11.68 0.61
N LEU A 94 -21.41 11.46 1.93
CA LEU A 94 -22.67 11.59 2.68
C LEU A 94 -23.25 13.03 2.69
N ILE A 95 -22.72 13.91 1.85
CA ILE A 95 -23.04 15.34 1.78
C ILE A 95 -24.35 15.58 1.00
N TYR A 96 -24.88 14.57 0.29
CA TYR A 96 -26.17 14.67 -0.39
C TYR A 96 -27.34 14.25 0.51
N PHE A 97 -27.52 14.92 1.66
CA PHE A 97 -28.89 15.23 2.07
C PHE A 97 -29.37 16.35 1.15
N PRO A 98 -30.38 16.14 0.29
CA PRO A 98 -30.97 17.25 -0.43
C PRO A 98 -31.40 18.28 0.62
N ARG A 99 -30.95 19.54 0.46
CA ARG A 99 -31.31 20.71 1.29
C ARG A 99 -32.81 20.93 1.50
N HIS A 100 -33.67 20.09 0.90
CA HIS A 100 -35.10 20.15 1.01
C HIS A 100 -35.69 19.46 2.26
N ILE A 101 -34.90 18.73 3.05
CA ILE A 101 -35.37 18.01 4.26
C ILE A 101 -34.93 18.70 5.57
N GLN A 102 -34.13 19.78 5.53
CA GLN A 102 -33.80 20.51 6.77
C GLN A 102 -35.03 21.25 7.36
N ASN A 103 -36.03 21.60 6.54
CA ASN A 103 -37.21 22.34 7.00
C ASN A 103 -38.32 21.48 7.61
N LEU A 104 -38.15 20.16 7.76
CA LEU A 104 -39.18 19.29 8.35
C LEU A 104 -38.83 18.71 9.74
N LEU A 105 -37.63 18.98 10.26
CA LEU A 105 -37.20 18.51 11.58
C LEU A 105 -37.14 19.61 12.65
N ASP A 106 -37.41 20.88 12.30
CA ASP A 106 -37.49 22.00 13.24
C ASP A 106 -38.94 22.36 13.65
N LEU A 107 -39.94 21.51 13.35
CA LEU A 107 -41.36 21.76 13.66
C LEU A 107 -42.13 20.58 14.29
N THR A 108 -41.46 19.63 14.96
CA THR A 108 -42.12 18.64 15.83
C THR A 108 -41.42 18.53 17.17
#